data_AF-A0A286UI49-F1
#
_entry.id   AF-A0A286UI49-F1
#
_cell.length_a   1.000
_cell.length_b   1.000
_cell.length_c   1.000
_cell.angle_alpha   90.00
_cell.angle_beta   90.00
_cell.angle_gamma   90.00
#
_symmetry.space_group_name_H-M   'P 1'
#
loop_
_entity.id
_entity.type
_entity.pdbx_description
1 polymer ?
#
loop_
_entity_poly.entity_id
_entity_poly.type
_entity_poly.pdbx_seq_one_letter_code
_entity_poly.pdbx_strand_id
1 'polypeptide(L)'
;MTRFGFLSFVFLTAIVSNVGAAPIRMKRAVTQTAANFKELAYADFQISDGVAGNAEAEANAVFVDPFSGTDLSTVSSDVLDALKSMREAAEDAETAQFNPAIAAASGAEADALQVGKIKNKVLKLTGEVQVLNIQVAQAKASGDDTSDLESKLQEEQTKLSKNIATDVASAGQASEGVTGGSSASSASASAADSATSASVASATTTSSAAAATASDDTSSNDAVTQTAANFKELAYADFQISDGVAGNAEAEANAVFVDPFAGTDLSTVSSDVLEAVKNMREAAEDAETAQFNPAIAAASGAEADALQVGKIKNKVLKLTGEVQAINIQIAQAKASGDDTSDLEDKLSEEQTKLTKNIATDKASAGDASKGVA
;
A
#
# COMPACT_ATOMS: atom_id res chain seq x y z
N MET A 1 27.26 78.26 13.94
CA MET A 1 26.35 79.17 13.24
C MET A 1 25.63 78.39 12.14
N THR A 2 24.29 78.48 12.15
CA THR A 2 23.36 78.36 10.99
C THR A 2 23.13 77.02 10.27
N ARG A 3 21.96 76.44 10.60
CA ARG A 3 20.91 75.76 9.80
C ARG A 3 21.03 75.70 8.26
N PHE A 4 20.63 74.58 7.66
CA PHE A 4 19.41 74.43 6.82
C PHE A 4 19.15 72.93 6.52
N GLY A 5 17.88 72.49 6.53
CA GLY A 5 17.47 71.10 6.36
C GLY A 5 16.97 70.76 4.96
N PHE A 6 16.66 69.47 4.72
CA PHE A 6 15.65 69.03 3.77
C PHE A 6 15.05 67.69 4.20
N LEU A 7 13.72 67.62 4.06
CA LEU A 7 12.81 66.53 4.36
C LEU A 7 12.74 65.60 3.13
N SER A 8 12.74 64.28 3.30
CA SER A 8 12.24 63.36 2.25
C SER A 8 11.63 62.10 2.86
N PHE A 9 10.33 61.99 2.63
CA PHE A 9 9.47 60.82 2.79
C PHE A 9 9.83 59.77 1.73
N VAL A 10 9.96 58.50 2.11
CA VAL A 10 9.82 57.37 1.16
C VAL A 10 8.84 56.36 1.74
N PHE A 11 7.84 56.05 0.92
CA PHE A 11 6.68 55.23 1.18
C PHE A 11 7.02 53.75 1.40
N LEU A 12 6.43 53.19 2.45
CA LEU A 12 6.25 51.77 2.72
C LEU A 12 5.24 51.20 1.69
N THR A 13 5.66 50.23 0.87
CA THR A 13 4.75 49.45 0.01
C THR A 13 4.70 48.01 0.52
N ALA A 14 3.66 47.68 1.27
CA ALA A 14 3.31 46.32 1.63
C ALA A 14 2.59 45.64 0.45
N ILE A 15 3.21 44.63 -0.15
CA ILE A 15 2.57 43.76 -1.14
C ILE A 15 1.77 42.71 -0.36
N VAL A 16 0.45 42.87 -0.34
CA VAL A 16 -0.49 41.86 0.19
C VAL A 16 -0.81 40.90 -0.95
N SER A 17 -0.16 39.74 -0.95
CA SER A 17 -0.51 38.62 -1.83
C SER A 17 -1.80 37.97 -1.32
N ASN A 18 -2.93 38.26 -1.96
CA ASN A 18 -4.18 37.53 -1.75
C ASN A 18 -4.05 36.13 -2.35
N VAL A 19 -3.88 35.11 -1.51
CA VAL A 19 -4.13 33.72 -1.88
C VAL A 19 -5.64 33.52 -1.90
N GLY A 20 -6.22 33.47 -3.09
CA GLY A 20 -7.63 33.11 -3.25
C GLY A 20 -7.82 31.64 -2.89
N ALA A 21 -8.36 31.36 -1.69
CA ALA A 21 -8.89 30.04 -1.36
C ALA A 21 -10.12 29.80 -2.26
N ALA A 22 -9.97 28.93 -3.26
CA ALA A 22 -11.10 28.39 -3.98
C ALA A 22 -12.01 27.64 -2.98
N PRO A 23 -13.34 27.78 -3.06
CA PRO A 23 -14.24 27.07 -2.16
C PRO A 23 -14.08 25.56 -2.38
N ILE A 24 -13.61 24.86 -1.35
CA ILE A 24 -13.67 23.40 -1.28
C ILE A 24 -15.14 23.03 -1.44
N ARG A 25 -15.49 22.36 -2.54
CA ARG A 25 -16.79 21.72 -2.69
C ARG A 25 -16.83 20.54 -1.71
N MET A 26 -17.09 20.82 -0.44
CA MET A 26 -17.55 19.78 0.46
C MET A 26 -18.89 19.31 -0.09
N LYS A 27 -18.92 18.09 -0.68
CA LYS A 27 -20.17 17.34 -0.83
C LYS A 27 -20.87 17.43 0.54
N ARG A 28 -22.15 17.80 0.55
CA ARG A 28 -22.93 18.07 1.77
C ARG A 28 -22.83 16.85 2.68
N ALA A 29 -21.89 16.86 3.61
CA ALA A 29 -21.67 15.77 4.54
C ALA A 29 -22.94 15.61 5.35
N VAL A 30 -23.61 14.47 5.19
CA VAL A 30 -24.57 14.05 6.20
C VAL A 30 -23.73 13.83 7.44
N THR A 31 -23.82 14.73 8.42
CA THR A 31 -23.14 14.54 9.70
C THR A 31 -23.74 13.29 10.35
N GLN A 32 -23.03 12.17 10.24
CA GLN A 32 -23.40 10.93 10.89
C GLN A 32 -23.06 11.04 12.37
N THR A 33 -23.87 10.41 13.21
CA THR A 33 -23.60 10.08 14.60
C THR A 33 -23.83 8.59 14.77
N ALA A 34 -23.34 7.98 15.85
CA ALA A 34 -23.57 6.56 16.12
C ALA A 34 -25.07 6.16 16.05
N ALA A 35 -25.97 7.08 16.43
CA ALA A 35 -27.41 6.84 16.45
C ALA A 35 -28.09 6.89 15.07
N ASN A 36 -27.45 7.47 14.05
CA ASN A 36 -28.00 7.55 12.69
C ASN A 36 -27.00 7.10 11.62
N PHE A 37 -25.97 6.36 12.04
CA PHE A 37 -24.92 5.87 11.16
C PHE A 37 -25.55 4.91 10.15
N LYS A 38 -25.25 5.11 8.88
CA LYS A 38 -25.75 4.34 7.76
C LYS A 38 -24.63 4.11 6.77
N GLU A 39 -24.72 2.95 6.13
CA GLU A 39 -23.86 2.61 5.01
C GLU A 39 -23.98 3.68 3.90
N LEU A 40 -22.84 4.07 3.35
CA LEU A 40 -22.73 4.98 2.22
C LEU A 40 -22.10 4.23 1.04
N ALA A 41 -22.53 4.56 -0.18
CA ALA A 41 -21.83 4.09 -1.36
C ALA A 41 -20.42 4.69 -1.41
N TYR A 42 -19.44 3.94 -1.94
CA TYR A 42 -18.03 4.38 -2.00
C TYR A 42 -17.84 5.80 -2.55
N ALA A 43 -18.56 6.16 -3.61
CA ALA A 43 -18.51 7.50 -4.22
C ALA A 43 -18.96 8.66 -3.30
N ASP A 44 -19.67 8.34 -2.22
CA ASP A 44 -20.21 9.31 -1.27
C ASP A 44 -19.32 9.51 -0.04
N PHE A 45 -18.42 8.59 0.28
CA PHE A 45 -17.53 8.68 1.46
C PHE A 45 -16.04 8.62 1.15
N GLN A 46 -15.64 8.27 -0.07
CA GLN A 46 -14.22 8.26 -0.46
C GLN A 46 -13.55 9.63 -0.26
N ILE A 47 -12.24 9.61 0.02
CA ILE A 47 -11.42 10.80 0.33
C ILE A 47 -10.25 10.98 -0.64
N SER A 48 -10.22 10.24 -1.74
CA SER A 48 -9.06 10.11 -2.63
C SER A 48 -8.84 11.28 -3.58
N ASP A 49 -9.81 12.15 -3.76
CA ASP A 49 -9.68 13.35 -4.58
C ASP A 49 -9.03 14.52 -3.83
N GLY A 50 -8.42 15.44 -4.57
CA GLY A 50 -7.97 16.74 -4.08
C GLY A 50 -6.45 16.81 -3.90
N VAL A 51 -6.01 17.02 -2.65
CA VAL A 51 -4.60 17.20 -2.29
C VAL A 51 -4.26 16.28 -1.13
N ALA A 52 -3.06 15.70 -1.14
CA ALA A 52 -2.57 14.87 -0.03
C ALA A 52 -2.14 15.69 1.20
N GLY A 53 -1.95 14.98 2.31
CA GLY A 53 -1.43 15.50 3.58
C GLY A 53 -2.49 15.74 4.65
N ASN A 54 -3.74 15.33 4.42
CA ASN A 54 -4.85 15.46 5.36
C ASN A 54 -5.76 14.22 5.40
N ALA A 55 -5.31 13.08 4.88
CA ALA A 55 -6.14 11.88 4.75
C ALA A 55 -6.59 11.34 6.12
N GLU A 56 -5.76 11.47 7.17
CA GLU A 56 -6.14 11.06 8.53
C GLU A 56 -7.39 11.81 9.01
N ALA A 57 -7.41 13.13 8.88
CA ALA A 57 -8.54 13.95 9.32
C ALA A 57 -9.80 13.64 8.50
N GLU A 58 -9.64 13.44 7.19
CA GLU A 58 -10.76 13.08 6.30
C GLU A 58 -11.31 11.68 6.62
N ALA A 59 -10.46 10.70 6.90
CA ALA A 59 -10.86 9.36 7.28
C ALA A 59 -11.52 9.33 8.67
N ASN A 60 -10.98 10.08 9.63
CA ASN A 60 -11.58 10.23 10.97
C ASN A 60 -12.98 10.84 10.90
N ALA A 61 -13.19 11.82 10.02
CA ALA A 61 -14.51 12.40 9.81
C ALA A 61 -15.56 11.38 9.31
N VAL A 62 -15.12 10.35 8.58
CA VAL A 62 -15.98 9.28 8.07
C VAL A 62 -16.25 8.21 9.13
N PHE A 63 -15.20 7.72 9.80
CA PHE A 63 -15.28 6.50 10.60
C PHE A 63 -15.20 6.71 12.11
N VAL A 64 -14.55 7.78 12.59
CA VAL A 64 -14.26 7.98 14.02
C VAL A 64 -15.17 9.02 14.64
N ASP A 65 -15.23 10.22 14.06
CA ASP A 65 -15.98 11.36 14.56
C ASP A 65 -17.48 11.08 14.79
N PRO A 66 -18.17 10.25 13.97
CA PRO A 66 -19.57 9.89 14.24
C PRO A 66 -19.79 9.21 15.60
N PHE A 67 -18.76 8.60 16.17
CA PHE A 67 -18.82 7.88 17.44
C PHE A 67 -18.26 8.69 18.62
N SER A 68 -17.91 9.96 18.42
CA SER A 68 -17.40 10.82 19.49
C SER A 68 -18.40 10.91 20.66
N GLY A 69 -17.94 10.56 21.86
CA GLY A 69 -18.78 10.51 23.07
C GLY A 69 -19.78 9.34 23.12
N THR A 70 -19.68 8.37 22.21
CA THR A 70 -20.49 7.15 22.23
C THR A 70 -19.77 6.03 22.98
N ASP A 71 -20.52 5.27 23.77
CA ASP A 71 -20.02 4.00 24.32
C ASP A 71 -19.97 2.94 23.20
N LEU A 72 -18.75 2.61 22.75
CA LEU A 72 -18.54 1.68 21.63
C LEU A 72 -19.10 0.28 21.91
N SER A 73 -19.22 -0.14 23.18
CA SER A 73 -19.82 -1.44 23.53
C SER A 73 -21.32 -1.50 23.21
N THR A 74 -21.97 -0.35 23.03
CA THR A 74 -23.40 -0.23 22.76
C THR A 74 -23.73 -0.04 21.27
N VAL A 75 -22.71 0.02 20.41
CA VAL A 75 -22.90 0.13 18.96
C VAL A 75 -23.67 -1.11 18.46
N SER A 76 -24.74 -0.88 17.69
CA SER A 76 -25.58 -1.96 17.18
C SER A 76 -24.88 -2.76 16.08
N SER A 77 -25.33 -4.00 15.87
CA SER A 77 -24.89 -4.85 14.76
C SER A 77 -25.06 -4.15 13.41
N ASP A 78 -26.20 -3.49 13.16
CA ASP A 78 -26.47 -2.81 11.89
C ASP A 78 -25.45 -1.71 11.59
N VAL A 79 -24.98 -0.98 12.61
CA VAL A 79 -23.95 0.04 12.46
C VAL A 79 -22.58 -0.59 12.25
N LEU A 80 -22.28 -1.69 12.94
CA LEU A 80 -21.05 -2.44 12.74
C LEU A 80 -20.96 -3.03 11.32
N ASP A 81 -22.06 -3.55 10.80
CA ASP A 81 -22.15 -4.10 9.44
C ASP A 81 -22.01 -2.99 8.39
N ALA A 82 -22.59 -1.81 8.62
CA ALA A 82 -22.39 -0.64 7.78
C ALA A 82 -20.91 -0.19 7.73
N LEU A 83 -20.22 -0.19 8.88
CA LEU A 83 -18.79 0.13 8.96
C LEU A 83 -17.95 -0.87 8.16
N LYS A 84 -18.20 -2.18 8.34
CA LYS A 84 -17.51 -3.24 7.61
C LYS A 84 -17.73 -3.13 6.11
N SER A 85 -18.98 -2.95 5.68
CA SER A 85 -19.34 -2.81 4.26
C SER A 85 -18.67 -1.60 3.61
N MET A 86 -18.63 -0.45 4.30
CA MET A 86 -17.93 0.74 3.81
C MET A 86 -16.42 0.51 3.72
N ARG A 87 -15.81 -0.11 4.73
CA ARG A 87 -14.39 -0.46 4.70
C ARG A 87 -14.05 -1.41 3.55
N GLU A 88 -14.85 -2.44 3.33
CA GLU A 88 -14.72 -3.41 2.22
C GLU A 88 -14.87 -2.73 0.86
N ALA A 89 -15.82 -1.80 0.72
CA ALA A 89 -15.94 -1.03 -0.50
C ALA A 89 -14.69 -0.18 -0.81
N ALA A 90 -14.00 0.33 0.22
CA ALA A 90 -12.71 0.99 0.04
C ALA A 90 -11.60 0.00 -0.34
N GLU A 91 -11.60 -1.23 0.19
CA GLU A 91 -10.69 -2.30 -0.22
C GLU A 91 -10.90 -2.71 -1.68
N ASP A 92 -12.14 -2.92 -2.07
CA ASP A 92 -12.53 -3.27 -3.44
C ASP A 92 -12.11 -2.17 -4.43
N ALA A 93 -12.30 -0.90 -4.07
CA ALA A 93 -11.83 0.21 -4.89
C ALA A 93 -10.31 0.16 -5.09
N GLU A 94 -9.53 -0.22 -4.06
CA GLU A 94 -8.07 -0.38 -4.18
C GLU A 94 -7.71 -1.41 -5.25
N THR A 95 -8.36 -2.58 -5.21
CA THR A 95 -7.98 -3.73 -6.03
C THR A 95 -8.58 -3.70 -7.45
N ALA A 96 -9.84 -3.28 -7.57
CA ALA A 96 -10.64 -3.33 -8.79
C ALA A 96 -10.64 -2.03 -9.57
N GLN A 97 -10.32 -0.88 -8.95
CA GLN A 97 -10.41 0.43 -9.59
C GLN A 97 -9.06 1.16 -9.64
N PHE A 98 -8.40 1.35 -8.49
CA PHE A 98 -7.08 2.02 -8.44
C PHE A 98 -6.00 1.25 -9.19
N ASN A 99 -5.85 -0.05 -8.95
CA ASN A 99 -4.79 -0.82 -9.60
C ASN A 99 -4.89 -0.78 -11.14
N PRO A 100 -6.08 -1.02 -11.77
CA PRO A 100 -6.21 -0.87 -13.22
C PRO A 100 -6.03 0.58 -13.71
N ALA A 101 -6.56 1.57 -12.98
CA ALA A 101 -6.46 2.98 -13.39
C ALA A 101 -5.00 3.46 -13.40
N ILE A 102 -4.23 3.15 -12.35
CA ILE A 102 -2.80 3.49 -12.27
C ILE A 102 -2.01 2.79 -13.38
N ALA A 103 -2.31 1.52 -13.66
CA ALA A 103 -1.65 0.76 -14.72
C ALA A 103 -1.95 1.30 -16.13
N ALA A 104 -3.10 1.95 -16.32
CA ALA A 104 -3.50 2.54 -17.60
C ALA A 104 -3.02 4.01 -17.77
N ALA A 105 -2.74 4.70 -16.67
CA ALA A 105 -2.31 6.09 -16.66
C ALA A 105 -0.78 6.23 -16.83
N SER A 106 -0.33 7.45 -17.12
CA SER A 106 1.11 7.77 -17.14
C SER A 106 1.37 9.21 -16.70
N GLY A 107 2.60 9.49 -16.28
CA GLY A 107 3.01 10.83 -15.82
C GLY A 107 2.14 11.31 -14.65
N ALA A 108 1.79 12.60 -14.67
CA ALA A 108 1.11 13.27 -13.56
C ALA A 108 -0.24 12.63 -13.17
N GLU A 109 -0.95 11.99 -14.11
CA GLU A 109 -2.20 11.28 -13.82
C GLU A 109 -1.93 10.00 -13.01
N ALA A 110 -0.92 9.21 -13.40
CA ALA A 110 -0.53 8.03 -12.64
C ALA A 110 -0.03 8.41 -11.23
N ASP A 111 0.69 9.53 -11.11
CA ASP A 111 1.14 10.04 -9.81
C ASP A 111 -0.05 10.46 -8.95
N ALA A 112 -1.00 11.23 -9.50
CA ALA A 112 -2.20 11.66 -8.76
C ALA A 112 -3.07 10.47 -8.32
N LEU A 113 -3.21 9.43 -9.16
CA LEU A 113 -3.92 8.21 -8.81
C LEU A 113 -3.19 7.40 -7.72
N GLN A 114 -1.85 7.38 -7.72
CA GLN A 114 -1.08 6.75 -6.63
C GLN A 114 -1.27 7.47 -5.31
N VAL A 115 -1.28 8.80 -5.32
CA VAL A 115 -1.57 9.62 -4.12
C VAL A 115 -3.01 9.37 -3.65
N GLY A 116 -3.98 9.33 -4.56
CA GLY A 116 -5.38 9.00 -4.23
C GLY A 116 -5.55 7.61 -3.64
N LYS A 117 -4.76 6.64 -4.11
CA LYS A 117 -4.69 5.30 -3.54
C LYS A 117 -4.14 5.31 -2.11
N ILE A 118 -3.14 6.13 -1.81
CA ILE A 118 -2.61 6.28 -0.44
C ILE A 118 -3.71 6.81 0.49
N LYS A 119 -4.44 7.84 0.08
CA LYS A 119 -5.60 8.35 0.85
C LYS A 119 -6.67 7.28 1.05
N ASN A 120 -6.96 6.47 0.02
CA ASN A 120 -7.89 5.35 0.14
C ASN A 120 -7.42 4.28 1.13
N LYS A 121 -6.11 4.01 1.21
CA LYS A 121 -5.56 3.10 2.21
C LYS A 121 -5.74 3.63 3.63
N VAL A 122 -5.50 4.92 3.85
CA VAL A 122 -5.80 5.56 5.15
C VAL A 122 -7.27 5.40 5.49
N LEU A 123 -8.18 5.71 4.55
CA LEU A 123 -9.63 5.53 4.74
C LEU A 123 -10.01 4.10 5.15
N LYS A 124 -9.52 3.10 4.40
CA LYS A 124 -9.77 1.68 4.68
C LYS A 124 -9.27 1.27 6.07
N LEU A 125 -8.00 1.60 6.39
CA LEU A 125 -7.37 1.20 7.64
C LEU A 125 -7.99 1.91 8.85
N THR A 126 -8.41 3.17 8.72
CA THR A 126 -9.19 3.85 9.77
C THR A 126 -10.52 3.15 10.02
N GLY A 127 -11.21 2.70 8.97
CA GLY A 127 -12.43 1.89 9.08
C GLY A 127 -12.19 0.57 9.80
N GLU A 128 -11.14 -0.17 9.44
CA GLU A 128 -10.72 -1.42 10.09
C GLU A 128 -10.43 -1.21 11.59
N VAL A 129 -9.59 -0.23 11.91
CA VAL A 129 -9.24 0.11 13.29
C VAL A 129 -10.47 0.49 14.12
N GLN A 130 -11.43 1.23 13.54
CA GLN A 130 -12.67 1.56 14.23
C GLN A 130 -13.55 0.32 14.49
N VAL A 131 -13.66 -0.59 13.52
CA VAL A 131 -14.38 -1.86 13.69
C VAL A 131 -13.76 -2.68 14.83
N LEU A 132 -12.43 -2.82 14.84
CA LEU A 132 -11.71 -3.53 15.90
C LEU A 132 -11.89 -2.86 17.26
N ASN A 133 -11.83 -1.53 17.35
CA ASN A 133 -12.10 -0.81 18.60
C ASN A 133 -13.51 -1.09 19.15
N ILE A 134 -14.52 -1.16 18.27
CA ILE A 134 -15.89 -1.51 18.67
C ILE A 134 -15.96 -2.96 19.17
N GLN A 135 -15.36 -3.90 18.44
CA GLN A 135 -15.35 -5.32 18.82
C GLN A 135 -14.63 -5.55 20.15
N VAL A 136 -13.48 -4.91 20.37
CA VAL A 136 -12.75 -4.95 21.66
C VAL A 136 -13.63 -4.41 22.79
N ALA A 137 -14.34 -3.29 22.57
CA ALA A 137 -15.23 -2.72 23.58
C ALA A 137 -16.41 -3.65 23.91
N GLN A 138 -17.01 -4.27 22.89
CA GLN A 138 -18.10 -5.24 23.07
C GLN A 138 -17.61 -6.49 23.83
N ALA A 139 -16.48 -7.08 23.43
CA ALA A 139 -15.87 -8.24 24.08
C ALA A 139 -15.50 -7.94 25.54
N LYS A 140 -14.92 -6.77 25.83
CA LYS A 140 -14.65 -6.33 27.20
C LYS A 140 -15.92 -6.21 28.04
N ALA A 141 -17.02 -5.73 27.46
CA ALA A 141 -18.29 -5.58 28.15
C ALA A 141 -18.99 -6.92 28.42
N SER A 142 -18.84 -7.92 27.53
CA SER A 142 -19.31 -9.29 27.75
C SER A 142 -18.39 -10.12 28.66
N GLY A 143 -17.15 -9.69 28.85
CA GLY A 143 -16.14 -10.42 29.64
C GLY A 143 -15.39 -11.48 28.84
N ASP A 144 -15.40 -11.37 27.51
CA ASP A 144 -14.67 -12.25 26.60
C ASP A 144 -13.19 -11.86 26.51
N ASP A 145 -12.34 -12.81 26.11
CA ASP A 145 -10.91 -12.54 25.87
C ASP A 145 -10.73 -11.60 24.66
N THR A 146 -9.85 -10.62 24.80
CA THR A 146 -9.56 -9.63 23.76
C THR A 146 -8.17 -9.73 23.17
N SER A 147 -7.36 -10.70 23.61
CA SER A 147 -5.94 -10.80 23.25
C SER A 147 -5.70 -10.79 21.74
N ASP A 148 -6.49 -11.54 20.97
CA ASP A 148 -6.40 -11.58 19.50
C ASP A 148 -6.87 -10.28 18.84
N LEU A 149 -7.98 -9.71 19.33
CA LEU A 149 -8.52 -8.45 18.83
C LEU A 149 -7.55 -7.29 19.08
N GLU A 150 -6.91 -7.26 20.25
CA GLU A 150 -5.91 -6.25 20.62
C GLU A 150 -4.60 -6.41 19.83
N SER A 151 -4.22 -7.64 19.50
CA SER A 151 -3.07 -7.91 18.62
C SER A 151 -3.34 -7.44 17.19
N LYS A 152 -4.48 -7.82 16.61
CA LYS A 152 -4.94 -7.33 15.29
C LYS A 152 -5.03 -5.80 15.27
N LEU A 153 -5.56 -5.20 16.33
CA LEU A 153 -5.65 -3.74 16.45
C LEU A 153 -4.26 -3.07 16.39
N GLN A 154 -3.25 -3.63 17.03
CA GLN A 154 -1.87 -3.11 16.97
C GLN A 154 -1.25 -3.25 15.58
N GLU A 155 -1.44 -4.40 14.92
CA GLU A 155 -0.99 -4.63 13.55
C GLU A 155 -1.60 -3.59 12.59
N GLU A 156 -2.93 -3.39 12.67
CA GLU A 156 -3.64 -2.45 11.80
C GLU A 156 -3.33 -0.98 12.14
N GLN A 157 -3.11 -0.63 13.41
CA GLN A 157 -2.63 0.70 13.80
C GLN A 157 -1.24 1.01 13.24
N THR A 158 -0.36 0.00 13.16
CA THR A 158 0.99 0.16 12.58
C THR A 158 0.89 0.44 11.07
N LYS A 159 0.06 -0.33 10.36
CA LYS A 159 -0.22 -0.11 8.93
C LYS A 159 -0.86 1.26 8.69
N LEU A 160 -1.83 1.66 9.52
CA LEU A 160 -2.49 2.96 9.44
C LEU A 160 -1.48 4.09 9.60
N SER A 161 -0.68 4.06 10.67
CA SER A 161 0.34 5.09 10.97
C SER A 161 1.33 5.28 9.82
N LYS A 162 1.75 4.17 9.20
CA LYS A 162 2.65 4.19 8.05
C LYS A 162 2.03 4.84 6.80
N ASN A 163 0.76 4.56 6.52
CA ASN A 163 0.06 5.19 5.38
C ASN A 163 -0.27 6.66 5.65
N ILE A 164 -0.59 7.03 6.89
CA ILE A 164 -0.72 8.44 7.31
C ILE A 164 0.59 9.18 7.08
N ALA A 165 1.72 8.62 7.53
CA ALA A 165 3.03 9.23 7.30
C ALA A 165 3.35 9.40 5.80
N THR A 166 2.93 8.45 4.96
CA THR A 166 3.10 8.52 3.50
C THR A 166 2.22 9.62 2.89
N ASP A 167 0.97 9.77 3.32
CA ASP A 167 0.08 10.86 2.89
C ASP A 167 0.66 12.23 3.31
N VAL A 168 1.12 12.36 4.56
CA VAL A 168 1.77 13.58 5.08
C VAL A 168 3.03 13.92 4.29
N ALA A 169 3.86 12.93 3.95
CA ALA A 169 5.04 13.14 3.13
C ALA A 169 4.69 13.60 1.70
N SER A 170 3.48 13.27 1.23
CA SER A 170 2.94 13.68 -0.08
C SER A 170 2.16 14.98 -0.01
N ALA A 171 2.22 15.71 1.11
CA ALA A 171 1.45 16.94 1.31
C ALA A 171 1.63 17.95 0.17
N GLY A 172 0.51 18.46 -0.34
CA GLY A 172 0.50 19.41 -1.45
C GLY A 172 0.53 18.78 -2.85
N GLN A 173 0.75 17.47 -2.97
CA GLN A 173 0.64 16.75 -4.24
C GLN A 173 -0.84 16.58 -4.64
N ALA A 174 -1.10 16.61 -5.95
CA ALA A 174 -2.42 16.32 -6.49
C ALA A 174 -2.82 14.87 -6.20
N SER A 175 -4.10 14.64 -5.93
CA SER A 175 -4.66 13.34 -5.58
C SER A 175 -5.95 13.12 -6.36
N GLU A 176 -6.10 11.92 -6.95
CA GLU A 176 -7.26 11.58 -7.79
C GLU A 176 -7.89 10.26 -7.35
N GLY A 177 -9.22 10.26 -7.17
CA GLY A 177 -10.03 9.09 -6.89
C GLY A 177 -10.52 8.36 -8.14
N VAL A 178 -11.17 7.21 -7.95
CA VAL A 178 -11.51 6.27 -9.06
C VAL A 178 -13.01 6.07 -9.29
N THR A 179 -13.85 6.93 -8.71
CA THR A 179 -15.31 6.79 -8.82
C THR A 179 -15.83 7.41 -10.11
N GLY A 180 -15.77 6.65 -11.20
CA GLY A 180 -16.56 6.83 -12.43
C GLY A 180 -16.54 8.23 -13.07
N GLY A 181 -15.48 8.54 -13.82
CA GLY A 181 -15.49 9.34 -15.06
C GLY A 181 -16.11 10.75 -15.06
N SER A 182 -15.23 11.75 -15.29
CA SER A 182 -15.49 13.15 -15.64
C SER A 182 -15.76 14.13 -14.48
N SER A 183 -14.69 14.81 -14.05
CA SER A 183 -14.76 16.27 -13.86
C SER A 183 -13.80 16.95 -14.83
N ALA A 184 -14.41 17.66 -15.76
CA ALA A 184 -13.82 18.38 -16.85
C ALA A 184 -12.83 19.48 -16.40
N SER A 185 -11.68 19.50 -17.07
CA SER A 185 -11.11 20.68 -17.74
C SER A 185 -10.82 21.92 -16.91
N SER A 186 -9.53 22.14 -16.66
CA SER A 186 -8.93 23.47 -16.84
C SER A 186 -7.77 23.36 -17.84
N ALA A 187 -8.13 23.59 -19.11
CA ALA A 187 -7.16 23.86 -20.15
C ALA A 187 -6.40 25.16 -19.84
N SER A 188 -5.08 25.12 -19.93
CA SER A 188 -4.28 26.24 -20.41
C SER A 188 -3.49 25.76 -21.61
N ALA A 189 -4.03 26.09 -22.78
CA ALA A 189 -3.32 26.01 -24.03
C ALA A 189 -2.27 27.12 -24.10
N SER A 190 -1.09 26.79 -24.58
CA SER A 190 -0.26 27.72 -25.35
C SER A 190 0.48 26.91 -26.39
N ALA A 191 -0.07 26.93 -27.60
CA ALA A 191 0.59 26.54 -28.81
C ALA A 191 1.17 27.80 -29.47
N ALA A 192 2.42 27.72 -29.92
CA ALA A 192 2.93 28.31 -31.17
C ALA A 192 4.29 27.63 -31.43
N ASP A 193 4.40 26.78 -32.46
CA ASP A 193 4.77 27.16 -33.85
C ASP A 193 6.29 27.40 -33.95
N SER A 194 7.10 26.87 -34.88
CA SER A 194 6.85 26.33 -36.21
C SER A 194 8.14 25.69 -36.76
N ALA A 195 7.95 24.76 -37.72
CA ALA A 195 8.74 24.55 -38.95
C ALA A 195 10.27 24.23 -38.89
N THR A 196 10.92 23.48 -39.79
CA THR A 196 10.60 22.61 -40.94
C THR A 196 11.95 22.14 -41.51
N SER A 197 12.09 20.83 -41.82
CA SER A 197 12.99 20.18 -42.83
C SER A 197 14.52 20.39 -42.75
N ALA A 198 15.42 19.51 -43.22
CA ALA A 198 15.33 18.51 -44.27
C ALA A 198 16.38 17.39 -44.09
N SER A 199 16.09 16.28 -44.78
CA SER A 199 16.90 15.11 -45.07
C SER A 199 18.31 15.36 -45.61
N VAL A 200 19.26 14.47 -45.26
CA VAL A 200 20.14 13.80 -46.24
C VAL A 200 20.58 12.44 -45.71
N ALA A 201 20.68 11.50 -46.64
CA ALA A 201 20.85 10.07 -46.45
C ALA A 201 22.32 9.63 -46.38
N SER A 202 22.46 8.40 -45.85
CA SER A 202 23.38 7.34 -46.31
C SER A 202 24.85 7.43 -45.89
N ALA A 203 25.29 6.47 -45.06
CA ALA A 203 26.02 5.30 -45.56
C ALA A 203 26.35 4.30 -44.44
N THR A 204 26.04 3.05 -44.75
CA THR A 204 26.60 1.77 -44.29
C THR A 204 28.06 1.79 -43.78
N THR A 205 28.27 1.20 -42.61
CA THR A 205 29.41 0.28 -42.36
C THR A 205 29.00 -0.84 -41.41
N THR A 206 29.01 -2.04 -41.98
CA THR A 206 29.06 -3.37 -41.39
C THR A 206 30.23 -3.54 -40.40
N SER A 207 30.07 -4.48 -39.46
CA SER A 207 31.03 -5.14 -38.54
C SER A 207 30.63 -4.86 -37.09
N SER A 208 30.49 -5.80 -36.17
CA SER A 208 30.81 -7.23 -36.14
C SER A 208 30.22 -7.76 -34.83
N ALA A 209 29.60 -8.93 -34.88
CA ALA A 209 29.10 -9.65 -33.72
C ALA A 209 30.22 -9.88 -32.69
N ALA A 210 30.01 -9.40 -31.47
CA ALA A 210 30.72 -9.83 -30.29
C ALA A 210 29.69 -10.47 -29.36
N ALA A 211 29.76 -11.80 -29.27
CA ALA A 211 29.05 -12.58 -28.27
C ALA A 211 29.47 -12.10 -26.89
N ALA A 212 28.57 -11.43 -26.18
CA ALA A 212 28.69 -11.23 -24.75
C ALA A 212 28.26 -12.54 -24.09
N THR A 213 29.28 -13.33 -23.73
CA THR A 213 29.19 -14.41 -22.77
C THR A 213 28.36 -13.98 -21.56
N ALA A 214 27.27 -14.71 -21.33
CA ALA A 214 26.58 -14.72 -20.06
C ALA A 214 27.60 -15.08 -18.97
N SER A 215 27.92 -14.09 -18.14
CA SER A 215 28.46 -14.36 -16.83
C SER A 215 27.27 -14.72 -15.96
N ASP A 216 27.09 -16.03 -15.75
CA ASP A 216 26.47 -16.55 -14.53
C ASP A 216 27.30 -16.00 -13.36
N ASP A 217 26.89 -14.83 -12.86
CA ASP A 217 27.23 -14.42 -11.51
C ASP A 217 26.16 -15.02 -10.60
N THR A 218 26.21 -16.35 -10.48
CA THR A 218 25.55 -17.06 -9.41
C THR A 218 26.32 -16.70 -8.14
N SER A 219 25.98 -15.55 -7.57
CA SER A 219 26.12 -15.34 -6.13
C SER A 219 25.17 -16.30 -5.45
N SER A 220 25.56 -17.57 -5.42
CA SER A 220 25.04 -18.54 -4.47
C SER A 220 25.41 -18.02 -3.10
N ASN A 221 24.55 -17.19 -2.52
CA ASN A 221 24.31 -17.32 -1.10
C ASN A 221 23.92 -18.78 -0.93
N ASP A 222 24.85 -19.59 -0.40
CA ASP A 222 24.53 -20.90 0.15
C ASP A 222 23.50 -20.66 1.26
N ALA A 223 22.23 -20.54 0.85
CA ALA A 223 21.11 -20.30 1.73
C ALA A 223 21.10 -21.49 2.68
N VAL A 224 21.37 -21.21 3.95
CA VAL A 224 21.25 -22.21 5.01
C VAL A 224 19.86 -22.79 4.86
N THR A 225 19.79 -24.06 4.43
CA THR A 225 18.52 -24.74 4.25
C THR A 225 17.85 -24.82 5.63
N GLN A 226 16.84 -23.98 5.83
CA GLN A 226 16.08 -23.96 7.06
C GLN A 226 15.17 -25.19 7.09
N THR A 227 14.92 -25.68 8.28
CA THR A 227 13.92 -26.68 8.64
C THR A 227 13.11 -26.10 9.79
N ALA A 228 11.92 -26.63 10.06
CA ALA A 228 11.10 -26.14 11.18
C ALA A 228 11.86 -26.15 12.53
N ALA A 229 12.78 -27.10 12.73
CA ALA A 229 13.56 -27.24 13.95
C ALA A 229 14.70 -26.21 14.13
N ASN A 230 15.15 -25.59 13.04
CA ASN A 230 16.22 -24.59 13.07
C ASN A 230 15.83 -23.29 12.33
N PHE A 231 14.52 -23.08 12.12
CA PHE A 231 14.01 -21.89 11.47
C PHE A 231 14.33 -20.66 12.32
N LYS A 232 14.94 -19.66 11.71
CA LYS A 232 15.38 -18.41 12.31
C LYS A 232 14.93 -17.27 11.44
N GLU A 233 14.61 -16.18 12.12
CA GLU A 233 14.42 -14.89 11.47
C GLU A 233 15.71 -14.50 10.74
N LEU A 234 15.55 -14.07 9.48
CA LEU A 234 16.62 -13.58 8.62
C LEU A 234 16.41 -12.10 8.34
N ALA A 235 17.49 -11.33 8.19
CA ALA A 235 17.36 -9.96 7.71
C ALA A 235 16.87 -9.96 6.25
N TYR A 236 16.13 -8.93 5.84
CA TYR A 236 15.53 -8.87 4.50
C TYR A 236 16.53 -9.14 3.36
N ALA A 237 17.75 -8.59 3.45
CA ALA A 237 18.79 -8.81 2.45
C ALA A 237 19.20 -10.30 2.29
N ASP A 238 18.99 -11.13 3.32
CA ASP A 238 19.40 -12.52 3.34
C ASP A 238 18.34 -13.50 2.81
N PHE A 239 17.07 -13.07 2.69
CA PHE A 239 15.97 -13.95 2.22
C PHE A 239 15.15 -13.37 1.06
N GLN A 240 15.39 -12.12 0.65
CA GLN A 240 14.70 -11.51 -0.47
C GLN A 240 14.94 -12.28 -1.79
N ILE A 241 13.94 -12.28 -2.67
CA ILE A 241 13.96 -13.03 -3.95
C ILE A 241 13.83 -12.11 -5.17
N SER A 242 14.06 -10.82 -5.00
CA SER A 242 13.65 -9.79 -5.96
C SER A 242 14.61 -9.57 -7.12
N ASP A 243 15.87 -10.01 -6.99
CA ASP A 243 16.87 -9.93 -8.05
C ASP A 243 16.78 -11.08 -9.05
N GLY A 244 17.36 -10.89 -10.23
CA GLY A 244 17.53 -11.91 -11.26
C GLY A 244 16.51 -11.81 -12.40
N VAL A 245 15.73 -12.86 -12.58
CA VAL A 245 14.77 -13.00 -13.68
C VAL A 245 13.42 -13.40 -13.11
N ALA A 246 12.33 -12.82 -13.64
CA ALA A 246 10.97 -13.17 -13.25
C ALA A 246 10.51 -14.53 -13.79
N GLY A 247 9.42 -15.02 -13.22
CA GLY A 247 8.72 -16.24 -13.63
C GLY A 247 8.94 -17.46 -12.72
N ASN A 248 9.75 -17.31 -11.67
CA ASN A 248 10.04 -18.36 -10.69
C ASN A 248 9.83 -17.93 -9.23
N ALA A 249 9.15 -16.80 -8.98
CA ALA A 249 9.02 -16.25 -7.63
C ALA A 249 8.27 -17.18 -6.68
N GLU A 250 7.33 -17.98 -7.17
CA GLU A 250 6.60 -18.99 -6.37
C GLU A 250 7.57 -20.02 -5.77
N ALA A 251 8.47 -20.57 -6.58
CA ALA A 251 9.42 -21.58 -6.12
C ALA A 251 10.43 -20.98 -5.14
N GLU A 252 10.91 -19.76 -5.43
CA GLU A 252 11.84 -19.05 -4.56
C GLU A 252 11.19 -18.69 -3.21
N ALA A 253 9.94 -18.23 -3.21
CA ALA A 253 9.20 -17.93 -1.97
C ALA A 253 8.88 -19.20 -1.17
N ASN A 254 8.53 -20.31 -1.84
CA ASN A 254 8.30 -21.60 -1.18
C ASN A 254 9.58 -22.13 -0.51
N ALA A 255 10.75 -21.95 -1.13
CA ALA A 255 12.03 -22.32 -0.53
C ALA A 255 12.30 -21.56 0.79
N VAL A 256 11.80 -20.32 0.92
CA VAL A 256 11.94 -19.51 2.14
C VAL A 256 10.92 -19.89 3.21
N PHE A 257 9.65 -20.04 2.85
CA PHE A 257 8.56 -20.12 3.84
C PHE A 257 7.85 -21.47 3.92
N VAL A 258 7.84 -22.28 2.86
CA VAL A 258 7.04 -23.53 2.81
C VAL A 258 7.92 -24.76 3.02
N ASP A 259 8.97 -24.88 2.22
CA ASP A 259 9.88 -26.04 2.22
C ASP A 259 10.53 -26.31 3.59
N PRO A 260 10.89 -25.30 4.41
CA PRO A 260 11.40 -25.55 5.76
C PRO A 260 10.44 -26.35 6.66
N PHE A 261 9.13 -26.30 6.39
CA PHE A 261 8.11 -26.99 7.16
C PHE A 261 7.64 -28.30 6.51
N ALA A 262 8.26 -28.72 5.40
CA ALA A 262 7.89 -29.95 4.72
C ALA A 262 8.00 -31.17 5.67
N GLY A 263 6.90 -31.92 5.80
CA GLY A 263 6.82 -33.08 6.69
C GLY A 263 6.77 -32.74 8.19
N THR A 264 6.65 -31.47 8.55
CA THR A 264 6.45 -31.03 9.94
C THR A 264 4.97 -30.96 10.27
N ASP A 265 4.61 -31.37 11.49
CA ASP A 265 3.28 -31.09 12.03
C ASP A 265 3.17 -29.61 12.44
N LEU A 266 2.42 -28.83 11.67
CA LEU A 266 2.32 -27.38 11.86
C LEU A 266 1.74 -26.99 13.22
N SER A 267 0.93 -27.84 13.87
CA SER A 267 0.42 -27.54 15.21
C SER A 267 1.50 -27.60 16.30
N THR A 268 2.66 -28.18 15.98
CA THR A 268 3.80 -28.30 16.90
C THR A 268 4.88 -27.25 16.68
N VAL A 269 4.71 -26.38 15.67
CA VAL A 269 5.62 -25.26 15.42
C VAL A 269 5.61 -24.32 16.63
N SER A 270 6.79 -23.96 17.13
CA SER A 270 6.91 -23.11 18.30
C SER A 270 6.48 -21.68 18.00
N SER A 271 6.08 -20.94 19.04
CA SER A 271 5.75 -19.52 18.94
C SER A 271 6.89 -18.69 18.34
N ASP A 272 8.14 -18.98 18.72
CA ASP A 272 9.31 -18.26 18.23
C ASP A 272 9.52 -18.44 16.72
N VAL A 273 9.21 -19.62 16.19
CA VAL A 273 9.28 -19.89 14.75
C VAL A 273 8.14 -19.20 14.01
N LEU A 274 6.92 -19.22 14.57
CA LEU A 274 5.80 -18.47 14.00
C LEU A 274 6.09 -16.96 13.95
N GLU A 275 6.66 -16.41 15.03
CA GLU A 275 7.07 -15.01 15.10
C GLU A 275 8.15 -14.68 14.06
N ALA A 276 9.15 -15.55 13.89
CA ALA A 276 10.16 -15.38 12.86
C ALA A 276 9.57 -15.34 11.43
N VAL A 277 8.58 -16.20 11.14
CA VAL A 277 7.86 -16.16 9.85
C VAL A 277 7.12 -14.84 9.66
N LYS A 278 6.44 -14.34 10.71
CA LYS A 278 5.73 -13.05 10.68
C LYS A 278 6.68 -11.87 10.50
N ASN A 279 7.78 -11.82 11.25
CA ASN A 279 8.78 -10.75 11.15
C ASN A 279 9.42 -10.68 9.76
N MET A 280 9.76 -11.84 9.17
CA MET A 280 10.29 -11.89 7.80
C MET A 280 9.24 -11.41 6.78
N ARG A 281 7.98 -11.82 6.92
CA ARG A 281 6.88 -11.29 6.09
C ARG A 281 6.75 -9.77 6.22
N GLU A 282 6.83 -9.23 7.43
CA GLU A 282 6.75 -7.79 7.69
C GLU A 282 7.93 -7.03 7.09
N ALA A 283 9.14 -7.57 7.21
CA ALA A 283 10.32 -6.99 6.57
C ALA A 283 10.16 -6.91 5.04
N ALA A 284 9.54 -7.92 4.41
CA ALA A 284 9.20 -7.88 2.99
C ALA A 284 8.13 -6.82 2.67
N GLU A 285 7.13 -6.64 3.54
CA GLU A 285 6.13 -5.57 3.43
C GLU A 285 6.76 -4.17 3.55
N ASP A 286 7.68 -4.01 4.50
CA ASP A 286 8.42 -2.78 4.71
C ASP A 286 9.28 -2.44 3.50
N ALA A 287 10.02 -3.41 2.95
CA ALA A 287 10.78 -3.23 1.72
C ALA A 287 9.90 -2.79 0.54
N GLU A 288 8.69 -3.34 0.39
CA GLU A 288 7.75 -2.91 -0.67
C GLU A 288 7.46 -1.40 -0.58
N THR A 289 7.18 -0.93 0.63
CA THR A 289 6.72 0.45 0.85
C THR A 289 7.83 1.47 0.99
N ALA A 290 8.90 1.14 1.72
CA ALA A 290 9.94 2.07 2.12
C ALA A 290 11.14 2.07 1.16
N GLN A 291 11.29 1.02 0.34
CA GLN A 291 12.45 0.86 -0.53
C GLN A 291 12.03 0.75 -2.00
N PHE A 292 11.15 -0.18 -2.36
CA PHE A 292 10.68 -0.33 -3.74
C PHE A 292 9.92 0.88 -4.25
N ASN A 293 8.94 1.41 -3.51
CA ASN A 293 8.18 2.57 -3.99
C ASN A 293 9.06 3.78 -4.29
N PRO A 294 9.97 4.23 -3.39
CA PRO A 294 10.88 5.32 -3.71
C PRO A 294 11.86 4.99 -4.84
N ALA A 295 12.40 3.77 -4.89
CA ALA A 295 13.35 3.37 -5.93
C ALA A 295 12.71 3.37 -7.33
N ILE A 296 11.50 2.84 -7.46
CA ILE A 296 10.75 2.86 -8.73
C ILE A 296 10.44 4.30 -9.15
N ALA A 297 10.00 5.14 -8.21
CA ALA A 297 9.70 6.55 -8.49
C ALA A 297 10.95 7.35 -8.94
N ALA A 298 12.13 6.98 -8.45
CA ALA A 298 13.39 7.62 -8.83
C ALA A 298 14.01 7.08 -10.14
N ALA A 299 13.64 5.87 -10.55
CA ALA A 299 14.18 5.20 -11.72
C ALA A 299 13.42 5.57 -13.01
N SER A 300 14.01 5.26 -14.16
CA SER A 300 13.33 5.39 -15.45
C SER A 300 13.80 4.31 -16.44
N GLY A 301 12.99 4.07 -17.47
CA GLY A 301 13.27 3.07 -18.49
C GLY A 301 13.46 1.66 -17.90
N ALA A 302 14.42 0.91 -18.45
CA ALA A 302 14.65 -0.49 -18.09
C ALA A 302 14.92 -0.72 -16.60
N GLU A 303 15.47 0.26 -15.87
CA GLU A 303 15.69 0.13 -14.43
C GLU A 303 14.37 0.20 -13.66
N ALA A 304 13.47 1.13 -14.02
CA ALA A 304 12.16 1.21 -13.40
C ALA A 304 11.32 -0.05 -13.69
N ASP A 305 11.44 -0.59 -14.91
CA ASP A 305 10.78 -1.85 -15.28
C ASP A 305 11.33 -3.01 -14.43
N ALA A 306 12.65 -3.14 -14.31
CA ALA A 306 13.27 -4.20 -13.50
C ALA A 306 12.91 -4.09 -12.01
N LEU A 307 12.83 -2.88 -11.46
CA LEU A 307 12.38 -2.66 -10.08
C LEU A 307 10.90 -2.99 -9.88
N GLN A 308 10.03 -2.74 -10.87
CA GLN A 308 8.63 -3.16 -10.83
C GLN A 308 8.49 -4.69 -10.83
N VAL A 309 9.28 -5.38 -11.66
CA VAL A 309 9.34 -6.84 -11.69
C VAL A 309 9.86 -7.39 -10.35
N GLY A 310 10.94 -6.81 -9.80
CA GLY A 310 11.44 -7.19 -8.48
C GLY A 310 10.41 -7.00 -7.37
N LYS A 311 9.63 -5.90 -7.42
CA LYS A 311 8.52 -5.67 -6.49
C LYS A 311 7.43 -6.74 -6.60
N ILE A 312 7.13 -7.26 -7.79
CA ILE A 312 6.18 -8.36 -7.97
C ILE A 312 6.70 -9.63 -7.28
N LYS A 313 7.98 -9.97 -7.46
CA LYS A 313 8.61 -11.10 -6.74
C LYS A 313 8.53 -10.91 -5.22
N ASN A 314 8.83 -9.72 -4.71
CA ASN A 314 8.70 -9.41 -3.28
C ASN A 314 7.25 -9.55 -2.76
N LYS A 315 6.24 -9.23 -3.57
CA LYS A 315 4.84 -9.47 -3.20
C LYS A 315 4.52 -10.95 -3.08
N VAL A 316 5.04 -11.79 -3.99
CA VAL A 316 4.90 -13.25 -3.90
C VAL A 316 5.57 -13.76 -2.62
N LEU A 317 6.77 -13.28 -2.30
CA LEU A 317 7.48 -13.61 -1.06
C LEU A 317 6.67 -13.27 0.19
N LYS A 318 6.19 -12.02 0.29
CA LYS A 318 5.36 -11.53 1.41
C LYS A 318 4.09 -12.36 1.57
N LEU A 319 3.34 -12.56 0.49
CA LEU A 319 2.05 -13.27 0.55
C LEU A 319 2.23 -14.76 0.87
N THR A 320 3.34 -15.38 0.42
CA THR A 320 3.68 -16.76 0.79
C THR A 320 3.97 -16.86 2.29
N GLY A 321 4.70 -15.90 2.86
CA GLY A 321 4.94 -15.80 4.31
C GLY A 321 3.63 -15.64 5.11
N GLU A 322 2.72 -14.76 4.67
CA GLU A 322 1.40 -14.59 5.31
C GLU A 322 0.57 -15.88 5.26
N VAL A 323 0.45 -16.50 4.09
CA VAL A 323 -0.30 -17.76 3.92
C VAL A 323 0.27 -18.87 4.80
N GLN A 324 1.60 -18.99 4.89
CA GLN A 324 2.23 -19.98 5.76
C GLN A 324 1.96 -19.69 7.24
N ALA A 325 2.05 -18.43 7.69
CA ALA A 325 1.73 -18.06 9.07
C ALA A 325 0.29 -18.41 9.43
N ILE A 326 -0.67 -18.11 8.53
CA ILE A 326 -2.08 -18.47 8.73
C ILE A 326 -2.27 -19.99 8.79
N ASN A 327 -1.60 -20.77 7.92
CA ASN A 327 -1.66 -22.23 7.96
C ASN A 327 -1.15 -22.80 9.30
N ILE A 328 -0.07 -22.23 9.85
CA ILE A 328 0.44 -22.61 11.18
C ILE A 328 -0.61 -22.29 12.26
N GLN A 329 -1.19 -21.09 12.23
CA GLN A 329 -2.21 -20.68 13.20
C GLN A 329 -3.47 -21.57 13.13
N ILE A 330 -3.95 -21.89 11.93
CA ILE A 330 -5.09 -22.81 11.74
C ILE A 330 -4.77 -24.19 12.31
N ALA A 331 -3.57 -24.72 12.08
CA ALA A 331 -3.18 -26.02 12.61
C ALA A 331 -3.13 -26.02 14.15
N GLN A 332 -2.58 -24.95 14.75
CA GLN A 332 -2.54 -24.77 16.21
C GLN A 332 -3.95 -24.66 16.80
N ALA A 333 -4.81 -23.82 16.22
CA ALA A 333 -6.21 -23.64 16.63
C ALA A 333 -7.02 -24.95 16.53
N LYS A 334 -6.85 -25.70 15.44
CA LYS A 334 -7.49 -27.02 15.28
C LYS A 334 -7.03 -28.02 16.35
N ALA A 335 -5.76 -27.95 16.75
CA ALA A 335 -5.22 -28.84 17.79
C ALA A 335 -5.71 -28.48 19.20
N SER A 336 -5.98 -27.20 19.49
CA SER A 336 -6.62 -26.74 20.73
C SER A 336 -8.14 -26.90 20.73
N GLY A 337 -8.75 -27.08 19.56
CA GLY A 337 -10.21 -27.20 19.40
C GLY A 337 -10.92 -25.85 19.25
N ASP A 338 -10.17 -24.80 18.87
CA ASP A 338 -10.69 -23.46 18.63
C ASP A 338 -11.34 -23.35 17.24
N ASP A 339 -12.24 -22.37 17.08
CA ASP A 339 -12.87 -22.07 15.79
C ASP A 339 -11.85 -21.44 14.84
N THR A 340 -11.81 -21.93 13.60
CA THR A 340 -10.90 -21.45 12.55
C THR A 340 -11.57 -20.68 11.43
N SER A 341 -12.88 -20.45 11.51
CA SER A 341 -13.66 -19.85 10.41
C SER A 341 -13.05 -18.53 9.91
N ASP A 342 -12.73 -17.60 10.82
CA ASP A 342 -12.08 -16.33 10.47
C ASP A 342 -10.69 -16.51 9.83
N LEU A 343 -9.91 -17.48 10.30
CA LEU A 343 -8.59 -17.77 9.76
C LEU A 343 -8.68 -18.41 8.37
N GLU A 344 -9.68 -19.26 8.14
CA GLU A 344 -9.93 -19.92 6.87
C GLU A 344 -10.44 -18.92 5.81
N ASP A 345 -11.27 -17.96 6.20
CA ASP A 345 -11.69 -16.85 5.34
C ASP A 345 -10.48 -15.96 4.97
N LYS A 346 -9.69 -15.54 5.95
CA LYS A 346 -8.45 -14.78 5.71
C LYS A 346 -7.47 -15.55 4.81
N LEU A 347 -7.32 -16.87 5.02
CA LEU A 347 -6.50 -17.72 4.19
C LEU A 347 -6.95 -17.69 2.73
N SER A 348 -8.26 -17.76 2.48
CA SER A 348 -8.84 -17.72 1.13
C SER A 348 -8.57 -16.39 0.42
N GLU A 349 -8.70 -15.27 1.14
CA GLU A 349 -8.39 -13.94 0.64
C GLU A 349 -6.90 -13.81 0.26
N GLU A 350 -6.00 -14.22 1.15
CA GLU A 350 -4.56 -14.14 0.93
C GLU A 350 -4.09 -15.11 -0.16
N GLN A 351 -4.68 -16.30 -0.28
CA GLN A 351 -4.43 -17.21 -1.41
C GLN A 351 -4.86 -16.62 -2.75
N THR A 352 -5.97 -15.87 -2.79
CA THR A 352 -6.43 -15.16 -4.00
C THR A 352 -5.42 -14.09 -4.41
N LYS A 353 -4.94 -13.30 -3.44
CA LYS A 353 -3.89 -12.28 -3.66
C LYS A 353 -2.59 -12.94 -4.13
N LEU A 354 -2.16 -14.03 -3.49
CA LEU A 354 -0.94 -14.77 -3.84
C LEU A 354 -1.01 -15.31 -5.27
N THR A 355 -2.10 -16.01 -5.61
CA THR A 355 -2.33 -16.57 -6.95
C THR A 355 -2.26 -15.51 -8.05
N LYS A 356 -2.85 -14.33 -7.81
CA LYS A 356 -2.78 -13.20 -8.76
C LYS A 356 -1.34 -12.71 -8.97
N ASN A 357 -0.55 -12.59 -7.91
CA ASN A 357 0.83 -12.12 -8.03
C ASN A 357 1.75 -13.18 -8.65
N ILE A 358 1.53 -14.47 -8.36
CA ILE A 358 2.22 -15.58 -9.04
C ILE A 358 1.92 -15.55 -10.55
N ALA A 359 0.67 -15.36 -10.94
CA ALA A 359 0.29 -15.24 -12.35
C ALA A 359 0.96 -14.02 -13.02
N THR A 360 1.09 -12.92 -12.29
CA THR A 360 1.78 -11.70 -12.78
C THR A 360 3.28 -11.94 -12.97
N ASP A 361 3.95 -12.56 -11.99
CA ASP A 361 5.37 -12.96 -12.11
C ASP A 361 5.59 -13.90 -13.30
N LYS A 362 4.74 -14.91 -13.46
CA LYS A 362 4.79 -15.85 -14.60
C LYS A 362 4.56 -15.16 -15.95
N ALA A 363 3.74 -14.09 -15.99
CA ALA A 363 3.54 -13.32 -17.20
C ALA A 363 4.78 -12.47 -17.58
N SER A 364 5.58 -12.08 -16.59
CA SER A 364 6.88 -11.41 -16.76
C SER A 364 8.05 -12.38 -16.89
N ALA A 365 7.79 -13.66 -17.18
CA ALA A 365 8.86 -14.66 -17.26
C ALA A 365 9.92 -14.28 -18.30
N GLY A 366 11.18 -14.23 -17.87
CA GLY A 366 12.30 -13.81 -18.70
C GLY A 366 12.67 -12.32 -18.60
N ASP A 367 11.80 -11.49 -18.01
CA ASP A 367 12.12 -10.09 -17.73
C ASP A 367 13.16 -9.98 -16.62
N ALA A 368 14.05 -8.99 -16.71
CA ALA A 368 14.99 -8.68 -15.65
C ALA A 368 14.26 -8.19 -14.41
N SER A 369 14.68 -8.65 -13.23
CA SER A 369 14.16 -8.20 -11.94
C SER A 369 15.29 -7.64 -11.08
N LYS A 370 14.99 -6.58 -10.32
CA LYS A 370 15.95 -5.90 -9.45
C LYS A 370 15.37 -5.71 -8.05
N GLY A 371 16.13 -6.13 -7.05
CA GLY A 371 15.87 -5.91 -5.63
C GLY A 371 16.27 -4.51 -5.17
N VAL A 372 16.05 -4.26 -3.88
CA VAL A 372 16.28 -2.96 -3.21
C VAL A 372 17.11 -3.07 -1.93
N ALA A 373 17.55 -4.30 -1.61
CA ALA A 373 18.34 -4.61 -0.42
C ALA A 373 19.84 -4.47 -0.66
#